data_AF-A0A1B1SA23-F1
#
_entry.id   AF-A0A1B1SA23-F1
#
_cell.length_a   1.000
_cell.length_b   1.000
_cell.length_c   1.000
_cell.angle_alpha   90.00
_cell.angle_beta   90.00
_cell.angle_gamma   90.00
#
_symmetry.space_group_name_H-M   'P 1'
#
loop_
_entity.id
_entity.type
_entity.pdbx_description
1 polymer ?
#
loop_
_entity_poly.entity_id
_entity_poly.type
_entity_poly.pdbx_seq_one_letter_code
_entity_poly.pdbx_strand_id
1 'polypeptide(L)'
;MTRRAALHQPRNTPDVHATLHTALVLTENALSSNMSIKNAKTFNGSETVIELIRHDYNILPILSRFNIPLGFESKRIDCVCRENDIDPQAFLFIVNFILNGTIDSDLLPAISPIAIVEFLQNSHDYFLKYKFPHIRQNLTSALEETHNDINPAIIAFFDSYLEEVKKHFAYEEKKVFPYIRALVSGEPTSYNINVFKKHHDEVGEKLTELKNIILQFYTTSQPNKMYDVLVDLYNAEEDLESHSEIENHILIPLIAQKEITRDNTMQ
;
A
#
# COMPACT_ATOMS: atom_id res chain seq x y z
N MET A 1 47.21 62.55 -11.21
CA MET A 1 48.03 61.37 -10.84
C MET A 1 47.38 60.65 -9.66
N THR A 2 46.48 59.70 -9.95
CA THR A 2 45.80 58.72 -9.07
C THR A 2 44.79 58.02 -9.99
N ARG A 3 44.51 56.72 -9.98
CA ARG A 3 44.46 55.67 -8.96
C ARG A 3 44.60 54.29 -9.65
N ARG A 4 45.05 53.31 -8.85
CA ARG A 4 45.18 51.87 -9.15
C ARG A 4 43.94 51.23 -9.79
N ALA A 5 44.21 50.30 -10.71
CA ALA A 5 43.26 49.29 -11.21
C ALA A 5 42.81 48.35 -10.08
N ALA A 6 41.50 48.06 -10.03
CA ALA A 6 40.93 46.98 -9.24
C ALA A 6 40.19 46.02 -10.19
N LEU A 7 40.64 44.77 -10.22
CA LEU A 7 40.02 43.67 -10.94
C LEU A 7 38.61 43.42 -10.38
N HIS A 8 37.61 43.41 -11.25
CA HIS A 8 36.27 42.92 -10.96
C HIS A 8 36.30 41.39 -11.10
N GLN A 9 36.14 40.65 -9.99
CA GLN A 9 35.79 39.23 -10.04
C GLN A 9 34.26 39.11 -10.22
N PRO A 10 33.77 38.17 -11.06
CA PRO A 10 32.35 37.92 -11.16
C PRO A 10 31.82 37.30 -9.86
N ARG A 11 30.69 37.82 -9.37
CA ARG A 11 29.95 37.22 -8.25
C ARG A 11 29.42 35.85 -8.72
N ASN A 12 29.81 34.78 -8.03
CA ASN A 12 29.14 33.49 -8.11
C ASN A 12 27.70 33.67 -7.62
N THR A 13 26.75 33.71 -8.55
CA THR A 13 25.34 33.45 -8.26
C THR A 13 25.21 31.94 -8.03
N PRO A 14 24.64 31.48 -6.90
CA PRO A 14 24.37 30.07 -6.72
C PRO A 14 23.46 29.58 -7.85
N ASP A 15 23.81 28.45 -8.46
CA ASP A 15 22.98 27.82 -9.46
C ASP A 15 21.65 27.42 -8.81
N VAL A 16 20.59 28.13 -9.19
CA VAL A 16 19.24 27.95 -8.68
C VAL A 16 18.76 26.52 -9.00
N HIS A 17 19.26 25.93 -10.08
CA HIS A 17 18.92 24.57 -10.49
C HIS A 17 19.60 23.51 -9.61
N ALA A 18 20.87 23.72 -9.24
CA ALA A 18 21.57 22.87 -8.28
C ALA A 18 20.96 22.97 -6.86
N THR A 19 20.48 24.16 -6.49
CA THR A 19 19.83 24.39 -5.18
C THR A 19 18.45 23.74 -5.11
N LEU A 20 17.65 23.81 -6.19
CA LEU A 20 16.36 23.09 -6.27
C LEU A 20 16.54 21.57 -6.31
N HIS A 21 17.51 21.05 -7.07
CA HIS A 21 17.75 19.61 -7.15
C HIS A 21 18.26 19.03 -5.83
N THR A 22 19.08 19.79 -5.09
CA THR A 22 19.51 19.40 -3.74
C THR A 22 18.34 19.49 -2.75
N ALA A 23 17.47 20.50 -2.87
CA ALA A 23 16.27 20.60 -2.04
C ALA A 23 15.28 19.47 -2.31
N LEU A 24 15.06 19.08 -3.57
CA LEU A 24 14.21 17.94 -3.95
C LEU A 24 14.72 16.61 -3.37
N VAL A 25 16.02 16.34 -3.54
CA VAL A 25 16.66 15.11 -3.01
C VAL A 25 16.67 15.11 -1.48
N LEU A 26 16.82 16.27 -0.83
CA LEU A 26 16.71 16.37 0.62
C LEU A 26 15.26 16.21 1.10
N THR A 27 14.25 16.65 0.34
CA THR A 27 12.84 16.43 0.66
C THR A 27 12.40 15.00 0.39
N GLU A 28 12.88 14.34 -0.67
CA GLU A 28 12.63 12.91 -0.94
C GLU A 28 13.26 12.04 0.15
N ASN A 29 14.50 12.34 0.56
CA ASN A 29 15.14 11.67 1.69
C ASN A 29 14.45 12.00 3.03
N ALA A 30 13.92 13.21 3.21
CA ALA A 30 13.21 13.59 4.43
C ALA A 30 11.80 12.97 4.53
N LEU A 31 11.09 12.84 3.40
CA LEU A 31 9.79 12.17 3.31
C LEU A 31 9.94 10.65 3.46
N SER A 32 10.99 10.06 2.88
CA SER A 32 11.35 8.65 3.11
C SER A 32 11.82 8.37 4.54
N SER A 33 12.37 9.38 5.25
CA SER A 33 12.83 9.26 6.65
C SER A 33 11.78 9.50 7.73
N ASN A 34 10.55 9.89 7.37
CA ASN A 34 9.45 10.14 8.32
C ASN A 34 8.53 8.94 8.55
N MET A 35 8.95 7.74 8.16
CA MET A 35 8.46 6.54 8.80
C MET A 35 9.10 6.49 10.19
N SER A 36 8.43 7.14 11.16
CA SER A 36 8.78 7.09 12.57
C SER A 36 9.26 5.67 12.88
N ILE A 37 10.48 5.52 13.43
CA ILE A 37 10.95 4.26 14.00
C ILE A 37 9.97 3.92 15.12
N LYS A 38 8.83 3.31 14.77
CA LYS A 38 7.94 2.64 15.69
C LYS A 38 8.82 1.54 16.25
N ASN A 39 9.04 1.55 17.56
CA ASN A 39 9.80 0.50 18.24
C ASN A 39 9.26 -0.84 17.75
N ALA A 40 10.07 -1.59 16.99
CA ALA A 40 9.67 -2.86 16.39
C ALA A 40 9.13 -3.76 17.50
N LYS A 41 7.81 -3.98 17.49
CA LYS A 41 7.11 -4.78 18.46
C LYS A 41 6.41 -5.89 17.70
N THR A 42 6.87 -7.11 17.92
CA THR A 42 6.18 -8.31 17.44
C THR A 42 5.03 -8.63 18.39
N PHE A 43 3.83 -8.72 17.84
CA PHE A 43 2.64 -9.13 18.56
C PHE A 43 2.44 -10.65 18.52
N ASN A 44 1.81 -11.18 19.55
CA ASN A 44 1.37 -12.56 19.63
C ASN A 44 -0.10 -12.66 20.05
N GLY A 45 -0.65 -13.87 19.99
CA GLY A 45 -2.07 -14.10 20.28
C GLY A 45 -2.51 -13.77 21.70
N SER A 46 -1.58 -13.57 22.66
CA SER A 46 -1.92 -13.26 24.05
C SER A 46 -2.27 -11.80 24.33
N GLU A 47 -1.83 -10.89 23.46
CA GLU A 47 -2.09 -9.46 23.56
C GLU A 47 -3.50 -9.11 23.08
N THR A 48 -3.98 -7.94 23.47
CA THR A 48 -5.32 -7.45 23.09
C THR A 48 -5.31 -6.70 21.77
N VAL A 49 -6.43 -6.73 21.04
CA VAL A 49 -6.59 -5.95 19.80
C VAL A 49 -6.49 -4.44 20.08
N ILE A 50 -6.94 -4.00 21.26
CA ILE A 50 -6.82 -2.60 21.69
C ILE A 50 -5.35 -2.19 21.89
N GLU A 51 -4.49 -3.05 22.44
CA GLU A 51 -3.05 -2.78 22.55
C GLU A 51 -2.38 -2.71 21.18
N LEU A 52 -2.80 -3.57 20.24
CA LEU A 52 -2.34 -3.53 18.85
C LEU A 52 -2.67 -2.19 18.18
N ILE A 53 -3.93 -1.75 18.23
CA ILE A 53 -4.37 -0.47 17.67
C ILE A 53 -3.68 0.73 18.34
N ARG A 54 -3.45 0.67 19.66
CA ARG A 54 -2.75 1.75 20.38
C ARG A 54 -1.28 1.86 20.00
N HIS A 55 -0.65 0.74 19.68
CA HIS A 55 0.72 0.73 19.19
C HIS A 55 0.79 1.32 17.79
N ASP A 56 -0.14 0.91 16.92
CA ASP A 56 -0.24 1.45 15.57
C ASP A 56 -1.70 1.50 15.07
N TYR A 57 -2.26 2.70 14.96
CA TYR A 57 -3.63 2.89 14.48
C TYR A 57 -3.77 2.63 12.98
N ASN A 58 -2.66 2.56 12.22
CA ASN A 58 -2.68 2.19 10.81
C ASN A 58 -3.13 0.73 10.61
N ILE A 59 -3.28 -0.05 11.69
CA ILE A 59 -3.84 -1.40 11.62
C ILE A 59 -5.37 -1.42 11.45
N LEU A 60 -6.08 -0.31 11.67
CA LEU A 60 -7.54 -0.27 11.60
C LEU A 60 -8.09 -0.72 10.23
N PRO A 61 -7.56 -0.26 9.09
CA PRO A 61 -7.95 -0.77 7.77
C PRO A 61 -7.65 -2.27 7.60
N ILE A 62 -6.56 -2.76 8.21
CA ILE A 62 -6.18 -4.19 8.18
C ILE A 62 -7.21 -5.04 8.90
N LEU A 63 -7.69 -4.62 10.08
CA LEU A 63 -8.76 -5.32 10.79
C LEU A 63 -10.04 -5.41 9.96
N SER A 64 -10.36 -4.36 9.19
CA SER A 64 -11.50 -4.39 8.27
C SER A 64 -11.34 -5.42 7.15
N ARG A 65 -10.11 -5.66 6.64
CA ARG A 65 -9.82 -6.66 5.60
C ARG A 65 -9.87 -8.09 6.10
N PHE A 66 -9.69 -8.29 7.39
CA PHE A 66 -10.00 -9.55 8.04
C PHE A 66 -11.49 -9.71 8.35
N ASN A 67 -12.35 -8.76 7.96
CA ASN A 67 -13.79 -8.72 8.30
C ASN A 67 -14.06 -8.78 9.81
N ILE A 68 -13.14 -8.24 10.62
CA ILE A 68 -13.30 -8.25 12.08
C ILE A 68 -14.24 -7.11 12.49
N PRO A 69 -15.38 -7.40 13.13
CA PRO A 69 -16.30 -6.37 13.60
C PRO A 69 -15.70 -5.60 14.78
N LEU A 70 -16.07 -4.32 14.91
CA LEU A 70 -15.76 -3.52 16.08
C LEU A 70 -16.47 -4.05 17.33
N GLY A 71 -15.99 -3.64 18.51
CA GLY A 71 -16.49 -4.14 19.80
C GLY A 71 -15.52 -5.13 20.45
N PHE A 72 -14.23 -4.80 20.47
CA PHE A 72 -13.17 -5.69 20.96
C PHE A 72 -13.18 -5.92 22.47
N GLU A 73 -13.79 -5.03 23.26
CA GLU A 73 -13.71 -5.05 24.72
C GLU A 73 -12.24 -5.20 25.20
N SER A 74 -11.95 -6.20 26.05
CA SER A 74 -10.59 -6.60 26.44
C SER A 74 -10.17 -7.93 25.79
N LYS A 75 -10.73 -8.27 24.62
CA LYS A 75 -10.46 -9.54 23.95
C LYS A 75 -9.04 -9.59 23.40
N ARG A 76 -8.45 -10.78 23.55
CA ARG A 76 -7.15 -11.15 22.99
C ARG A 76 -7.25 -11.32 21.48
N ILE A 77 -6.14 -11.09 20.78
CA ILE A 77 -6.05 -11.24 19.32
C ILE A 77 -6.48 -12.64 18.89
N ASP A 78 -6.00 -13.69 19.57
CA ASP A 78 -6.34 -15.07 19.21
C ASP A 78 -7.83 -15.41 19.41
N CYS A 79 -8.48 -14.83 20.44
CA CYS A 79 -9.90 -14.98 20.68
C CYS A 79 -10.70 -14.30 19.56
N VAL A 80 -10.34 -13.06 19.21
CA VAL A 80 -11.00 -12.32 18.13
C VAL A 80 -10.83 -13.06 16.79
N CYS A 81 -9.65 -13.59 16.49
CA CYS A 81 -9.43 -14.36 15.27
C CYS A 81 -10.34 -15.61 15.22
N ARG A 82 -10.36 -16.42 16.30
CA ARG A 82 -11.19 -17.63 16.36
C ARG A 82 -12.69 -17.35 16.31
N GLU A 83 -13.15 -16.27 16.93
CA GLU A 83 -14.57 -15.86 16.91
C GLU A 83 -15.06 -15.44 15.52
N ASN A 84 -14.14 -15.08 14.62
CA ASN A 84 -14.43 -14.61 13.27
C ASN A 84 -13.91 -15.56 12.19
N ASP A 85 -13.62 -16.82 12.54
CA ASP A 85 -13.12 -17.86 11.63
C ASP A 85 -11.81 -17.48 10.89
N ILE A 86 -10.96 -16.68 11.53
CA ILE A 86 -9.65 -16.28 11.02
C ILE A 86 -8.57 -17.15 11.66
N ASP A 87 -7.63 -17.65 10.84
CA ASP A 87 -6.40 -18.29 11.33
C ASP A 87 -5.53 -17.27 12.11
N PRO A 88 -5.36 -17.43 13.43
CA PRO A 88 -4.55 -16.50 14.22
C PRO A 88 -3.09 -16.43 13.77
N GLN A 89 -2.54 -17.52 13.19
CA GLN A 89 -1.16 -17.52 12.71
C GLN A 89 -1.01 -16.65 11.47
N ALA A 90 -1.88 -16.82 10.47
CA ALA A 90 -1.90 -15.98 9.27
C ALA A 90 -2.16 -14.50 9.61
N PHE A 91 -3.11 -14.23 10.52
CA PHE A 91 -3.38 -12.87 11.00
C PHE A 91 -2.12 -12.22 11.58
N LEU A 92 -1.51 -12.87 12.58
CA LEU A 92 -0.32 -12.33 13.24
C LEU A 92 0.86 -12.20 12.29
N PHE A 93 1.00 -13.11 11.32
CA PHE A 93 2.06 -13.06 10.32
C PHE A 93 1.94 -11.81 9.44
N ILE A 94 0.75 -11.53 8.90
CA ILE A 94 0.50 -10.32 8.11
C ILE A 94 0.67 -9.06 8.96
N VAL A 95 0.06 -9.01 10.14
CA VAL A 95 0.12 -7.84 11.02
C VAL A 95 1.56 -7.52 11.42
N ASN A 96 2.33 -8.52 11.82
CA ASN A 96 3.73 -8.31 12.21
C ASN A 96 4.62 -7.94 11.03
N PHE A 97 4.33 -8.46 9.83
CA PHE A 97 5.02 -8.04 8.62
C PHE A 97 4.78 -6.55 8.34
N ILE A 98 3.53 -6.07 8.41
CA ILE A 98 3.19 -4.65 8.19
C ILE A 98 3.86 -3.76 9.25
N LEU A 99 3.88 -4.18 10.52
CA LEU A 99 4.45 -3.37 11.60
C LEU A 99 5.98 -3.28 11.54
N ASN A 100 6.66 -4.36 11.13
CA ASN A 100 8.11 -4.49 11.27
C ASN A 100 8.87 -4.50 9.94
N GLY A 101 8.19 -4.70 8.81
CA GLY A 101 8.78 -4.83 7.48
C GLY A 101 9.63 -6.09 7.29
N THR A 102 9.56 -7.06 8.21
CA THR A 102 10.39 -8.27 8.18
C THR A 102 9.54 -9.53 8.18
N ILE A 103 10.03 -10.53 7.44
CA ILE A 103 9.41 -11.85 7.33
C ILE A 103 10.16 -12.85 8.18
N ASP A 104 9.40 -13.62 8.95
CA ASP A 104 9.90 -14.82 9.59
C ASP A 104 9.85 -15.99 8.61
N SER A 105 10.98 -16.25 7.96
CA SER A 105 11.13 -17.31 6.96
C SER A 105 10.91 -18.71 7.52
N ASP A 106 11.07 -18.92 8.84
CA ASP A 106 10.86 -20.23 9.47
C ASP A 106 9.37 -20.50 9.67
N LEU A 107 8.57 -19.44 9.90
CA LEU A 107 7.11 -19.53 10.00
C LEU A 107 6.41 -19.57 8.65
N LEU A 108 6.96 -18.92 7.62
CA LEU A 108 6.32 -18.79 6.30
C LEU A 108 5.75 -20.12 5.75
N PRO A 109 6.46 -21.28 5.77
CA PRO A 109 5.94 -22.53 5.21
C PRO A 109 4.71 -23.08 5.94
N ALA A 110 4.49 -22.70 7.20
CA ALA A 110 3.37 -23.12 8.03
C ALA A 110 2.10 -22.28 7.78
N ILE A 111 2.23 -21.11 7.14
CA ILE A 111 1.11 -20.21 6.90
C ILE A 111 0.21 -20.77 5.79
N SER A 112 -1.11 -20.69 6.01
CA SER A 112 -2.10 -21.08 5.02
C SER A 112 -2.12 -20.08 3.85
N PRO A 113 -1.82 -20.50 2.60
CA PRO A 113 -1.92 -19.60 1.46
C PRO A 113 -3.36 -19.15 1.20
N ILE A 114 -4.34 -19.97 1.59
CA ILE A 114 -5.76 -19.65 1.43
C ILE A 114 -6.13 -18.46 2.32
N ALA A 115 -5.61 -18.39 3.54
CA ALA A 115 -5.85 -17.26 4.43
C ALA A 115 -5.26 -15.95 3.87
N ILE A 116 -4.07 -16.02 3.25
CA ILE A 116 -3.46 -14.85 2.58
C ILE A 116 -4.29 -14.41 1.38
N VAL A 117 -4.73 -15.36 0.54
CA VAL A 117 -5.61 -15.06 -0.60
C VAL A 117 -6.91 -14.41 -0.13
N GLU A 118 -7.56 -14.93 0.91
CA GLU A 118 -8.80 -14.34 1.44
C GLU A 118 -8.60 -12.92 1.97
N PHE A 119 -7.48 -12.66 2.65
CA PHE A 119 -7.11 -11.31 3.08
C PHE A 119 -6.93 -10.35 1.89
N LEU A 120 -6.21 -10.77 0.83
CA LEU A 120 -5.99 -9.95 -0.37
C LEU A 120 -7.31 -9.71 -1.12
N GLN A 121 -8.15 -10.74 -1.28
CA GLN A 121 -9.48 -10.60 -1.88
C GLN A 121 -10.38 -9.60 -1.13
N ASN A 122 -10.40 -9.67 0.20
CA ASN A 122 -11.12 -8.70 1.02
C ASN A 122 -10.54 -7.29 0.89
N SER A 123 -9.23 -7.18 0.66
CA SER A 123 -8.57 -5.90 0.38
C SER A 123 -9.03 -5.31 -0.95
N HIS A 124 -9.15 -6.12 -2.01
CA HIS A 124 -9.70 -5.68 -3.30
C HIS A 124 -11.12 -5.14 -3.14
N ASP A 125 -11.95 -5.86 -2.39
CA ASP A 125 -13.32 -5.44 -2.10
C ASP A 125 -13.36 -4.11 -1.34
N TYR A 126 -12.53 -3.95 -0.31
CA TYR A 126 -12.40 -2.69 0.41
C TYR A 126 -12.03 -1.53 -0.51
N PHE A 127 -10.99 -1.69 -1.35
CA PHE A 127 -10.54 -0.63 -2.24
C PHE A 127 -11.61 -0.26 -3.27
N LEU A 128 -12.14 -1.25 -3.98
CA LEU A 128 -13.05 -1.03 -5.11
C LEU A 128 -14.45 -0.60 -4.67
N LYS A 129 -14.98 -1.15 -3.58
CA LYS A 129 -16.36 -0.91 -3.15
C LYS A 129 -16.49 0.23 -2.15
N TYR A 130 -15.41 0.58 -1.44
CA TYR A 130 -15.45 1.59 -0.38
C TYR A 130 -14.43 2.71 -0.57
N LYS A 131 -13.12 2.43 -0.51
CA LYS A 131 -12.09 3.48 -0.39
C LYS A 131 -12.00 4.36 -1.63
N PHE A 132 -11.96 3.79 -2.84
CA PHE A 132 -11.88 4.59 -4.06
C PHE A 132 -13.17 5.37 -4.35
N PRO A 133 -14.38 4.80 -4.21
CA PRO A 133 -15.61 5.59 -4.29
C PRO A 133 -15.65 6.76 -3.30
N HIS A 134 -15.18 6.54 -2.06
CA HIS A 134 -15.09 7.58 -1.04
C HIS A 134 -14.13 8.72 -1.47
N ILE A 135 -12.91 8.38 -1.90
CA ILE A 135 -11.94 9.35 -2.42
C ILE A 135 -12.52 10.12 -3.59
N ARG A 136 -13.13 9.42 -4.55
CA ARG A 136 -13.69 10.04 -5.75
C ARG A 136 -14.76 11.07 -5.40
N GLN A 137 -15.63 10.75 -4.45
CA GLN A 137 -16.69 11.64 -3.98
C GLN A 137 -16.10 12.88 -3.29
N ASN A 138 -15.13 12.69 -2.39
CA ASN A 138 -14.48 13.79 -1.68
C ASN A 138 -13.70 14.69 -2.64
N LEU A 139 -12.96 14.11 -3.58
CA LEU A 139 -12.22 14.82 -4.63
C LEU A 139 -13.18 15.68 -5.46
N THR A 140 -14.27 15.10 -5.98
CA THR A 140 -15.27 15.85 -6.75
C THR A 140 -15.87 17.00 -5.92
N SER A 141 -16.09 16.79 -4.63
CA SER A 141 -16.67 17.80 -3.72
C SER A 141 -15.67 18.89 -3.30
N ALA A 142 -14.37 18.66 -3.46
CA ALA A 142 -13.30 19.59 -3.16
C ALA A 142 -12.93 20.48 -4.36
N LEU A 143 -13.24 20.04 -5.59
CA LEU A 143 -12.98 20.80 -6.81
C LEU A 143 -13.98 21.96 -6.98
N GLU A 144 -13.48 23.16 -7.27
CA GLU A 144 -14.31 24.36 -7.47
C GLU A 144 -14.57 24.62 -8.95
N GLU A 145 -15.79 25.01 -9.31
CA GLU A 145 -16.20 25.22 -10.71
C GLU A 145 -15.35 26.27 -11.46
N THR A 146 -14.70 27.18 -10.72
CA THR A 146 -13.79 28.20 -11.25
C THR A 146 -12.55 27.62 -11.93
N HIS A 147 -12.20 26.37 -11.65
CA HIS A 147 -11.05 25.64 -12.20
C HIS A 147 -11.45 24.65 -13.30
N ASN A 148 -12.34 25.07 -14.21
CA ASN A 148 -12.90 24.22 -15.27
C ASN A 148 -11.87 23.73 -16.32
N ASP A 149 -10.68 24.32 -16.33
CA ASP A 149 -9.55 23.98 -17.19
C ASP A 149 -8.76 22.76 -16.67
N ILE A 150 -8.57 22.65 -15.35
CA ILE A 150 -7.78 21.58 -14.71
C ILE A 150 -8.64 20.50 -14.04
N ASN A 151 -9.84 20.82 -13.56
CA ASN A 151 -10.73 19.85 -12.89
C ASN A 151 -10.98 18.57 -13.72
N PRO A 152 -11.30 18.66 -15.04
CA PRO A 152 -11.53 17.46 -15.84
C PRO A 152 -10.29 16.58 -15.96
N ALA A 153 -9.10 17.19 -16.01
CA ALA A 153 -7.84 16.46 -16.08
C ALA A 153 -7.54 15.69 -14.78
N ILE A 154 -7.75 16.32 -13.63
CA ILE A 154 -7.61 15.68 -12.30
C ILE A 154 -8.54 14.46 -12.18
N ILE A 155 -9.82 14.62 -12.54
CA ILE A 155 -10.79 13.52 -12.48
C ILE A 155 -10.45 12.41 -13.47
N ALA A 156 -10.12 12.76 -14.72
CA ALA A 156 -9.74 11.77 -15.73
C ALA A 156 -8.49 10.99 -15.33
N PHE A 157 -7.51 11.65 -14.69
CA PHE A 157 -6.32 11.00 -14.17
C PHE A 157 -6.68 10.00 -13.08
N PHE A 158 -7.47 10.41 -12.09
CA PHE A 158 -7.93 9.52 -11.02
C PHE A 158 -8.76 8.34 -11.56
N ASP A 159 -9.69 8.58 -12.48
CA ASP A 159 -10.50 7.51 -13.07
C ASP A 159 -9.65 6.54 -13.91
N SER A 160 -8.67 7.05 -14.66
CA SER A 160 -7.72 6.20 -15.40
C SER A 160 -6.91 5.31 -14.46
N TYR A 161 -6.47 5.85 -13.32
CA TYR A 161 -5.79 5.09 -12.29
C TYR A 161 -6.66 3.95 -11.74
N LEU A 162 -7.92 4.24 -11.41
CA LEU A 162 -8.86 3.23 -10.92
C LEU A 162 -9.07 2.09 -11.92
N GLU A 163 -9.10 2.38 -13.22
CA GLU A 163 -9.24 1.34 -14.24
C GLU A 163 -8.02 0.41 -14.33
N GLU A 164 -6.83 0.87 -13.97
CA GLU A 164 -5.64 0.02 -13.92
C GLU A 164 -5.64 -0.88 -12.70
N VAL A 165 -5.94 -0.33 -11.51
CA VAL A 165 -6.13 -1.13 -10.29
C VAL A 165 -7.19 -2.20 -10.50
N LYS A 166 -8.33 -1.85 -11.12
CA LYS A 166 -9.39 -2.82 -11.44
C LYS A 166 -8.92 -3.94 -12.37
N LYS A 167 -8.09 -3.64 -13.37
CA LYS A 167 -7.55 -4.65 -14.29
C LYS A 167 -6.59 -5.59 -13.58
N HIS A 168 -5.73 -5.05 -12.74
CA HIS A 168 -4.78 -5.80 -11.92
C HIS A 168 -5.52 -6.75 -10.96
N PHE A 169 -6.41 -6.23 -10.10
CA PHE A 169 -7.23 -7.08 -9.22
C PHE A 169 -8.07 -8.10 -10.00
N ALA A 170 -8.65 -7.72 -11.14
CA ALA A 170 -9.42 -8.66 -11.96
C ALA A 170 -8.56 -9.80 -12.53
N TYR A 171 -7.26 -9.58 -12.76
CA TYR A 171 -6.34 -10.64 -13.16
C TYR A 171 -6.12 -11.63 -12.03
N GLU A 172 -5.84 -11.15 -10.82
CA GLU A 172 -5.66 -12.00 -9.64
C GLU A 172 -6.91 -12.82 -9.33
N GLU A 173 -8.06 -12.17 -9.25
CA GLU A 173 -9.36 -12.81 -8.94
C GLU A 173 -9.73 -13.90 -9.95
N LYS A 174 -9.42 -13.70 -11.23
CA LYS A 174 -9.83 -14.61 -12.31
C LYS A 174 -8.77 -15.66 -12.65
N LYS A 175 -7.51 -15.44 -12.27
CA LYS A 175 -6.38 -16.30 -12.68
C LYS A 175 -5.55 -16.75 -11.49
N VAL A 176 -4.95 -15.81 -10.75
CA VAL A 176 -3.96 -16.13 -9.72
C VAL A 176 -4.60 -16.85 -8.53
N PHE A 177 -5.65 -16.28 -7.95
CA PHE A 177 -6.30 -16.87 -6.77
C PHE A 177 -6.98 -18.22 -7.06
N PRO A 178 -7.71 -18.41 -8.18
CA PRO A 178 -8.20 -19.74 -8.56
C PRO A 178 -7.09 -20.77 -8.74
N TYR A 179 -5.97 -20.38 -9.36
CA TYR A 179 -4.80 -21.25 -9.50
C TYR A 179 -4.21 -21.65 -8.14
N ILE A 180 -4.06 -20.70 -7.21
CA ILE A 180 -3.56 -20.98 -5.85
C ILE A 180 -4.47 -21.96 -5.12
N ARG A 181 -5.79 -21.76 -5.22
CA ARG A 181 -6.78 -22.67 -4.64
C ARG A 181 -6.67 -24.09 -5.24
N ALA A 182 -6.53 -24.20 -6.57
CA ALA A 182 -6.32 -25.47 -7.24
C ALA A 182 -5.01 -26.16 -6.80
N LEU A 183 -3.90 -25.40 -6.70
CA LEU A 183 -2.61 -25.91 -6.23
C LEU A 183 -2.71 -26.49 -4.81
N VAL A 184 -3.36 -25.78 -3.89
CA VAL A 184 -3.55 -26.22 -2.50
C VAL A 184 -4.43 -27.46 -2.41
N SER A 185 -5.45 -27.56 -3.27
CA SER A 185 -6.33 -28.74 -3.37
C SER A 185 -5.70 -29.94 -4.08
N GLY A 186 -4.47 -29.80 -4.59
CA GLY A 186 -3.79 -30.86 -5.36
C GLY A 186 -4.33 -31.06 -6.79
N GLU A 187 -5.10 -30.09 -7.30
CA GLU A 187 -5.61 -30.13 -8.66
C GLU A 187 -4.51 -29.78 -9.67
N PRO A 188 -4.49 -30.42 -10.85
CA PRO A 188 -3.52 -30.11 -11.89
C PRO A 188 -3.75 -28.69 -12.43
N THR A 189 -2.66 -27.97 -12.63
CA THR A 189 -2.70 -26.60 -13.17
C THR A 189 -1.57 -26.40 -14.19
N SER A 190 -1.90 -25.68 -15.27
CA SER A 190 -0.93 -25.25 -16.29
C SER A 190 -0.33 -23.87 -16.01
N TYR A 191 -0.78 -23.20 -14.95
CA TYR A 191 -0.29 -21.89 -14.52
C TYR A 191 0.78 -22.08 -13.44
N ASN A 192 1.69 -21.10 -13.30
CA ASN A 192 2.67 -21.07 -12.21
C ASN A 192 2.84 -19.65 -11.67
N ILE A 193 3.28 -19.53 -10.42
CA ILE A 193 3.39 -18.24 -9.75
C ILE A 193 4.44 -17.31 -10.39
N ASN A 194 5.43 -17.88 -11.09
CA ASN A 194 6.43 -17.10 -11.82
C ASN A 194 5.83 -16.30 -13.00
N VAL A 195 4.68 -16.74 -13.55
CA VAL A 195 3.95 -15.93 -14.54
C VAL A 195 3.44 -14.65 -13.87
N PHE A 196 2.84 -14.74 -12.68
CA PHE A 196 2.37 -13.57 -11.94
C PHE A 196 3.53 -12.67 -11.56
N LYS A 197 4.59 -13.21 -10.95
CA LYS A 197 5.79 -12.45 -10.54
C LYS A 197 6.40 -11.60 -11.67
N LYS A 198 6.39 -12.08 -12.92
CA LYS A 198 6.96 -11.34 -14.06
C LYS A 198 6.10 -10.19 -14.58
N HIS A 199 4.80 -10.21 -14.28
CA HIS A 199 3.82 -9.24 -14.76
C HIS A 199 3.19 -8.44 -13.62
N HIS A 200 3.68 -8.61 -12.39
CA HIS A 200 3.21 -7.85 -11.25
C HIS A 200 3.74 -6.42 -11.37
N ASP A 201 3.00 -5.61 -12.12
CA ASP A 201 3.21 -4.18 -12.25
C ASP A 201 2.81 -3.50 -10.93
N GLU A 202 3.69 -2.66 -10.38
CA GLU A 202 3.40 -1.86 -9.19
C GLU A 202 2.34 -0.81 -9.54
N VAL A 203 1.11 -0.99 -9.06
CA VAL A 203 0.00 -0.06 -9.29
C VAL A 203 0.10 1.19 -8.37
N GLY A 204 1.25 1.44 -7.75
CA GLY A 204 1.47 2.55 -6.82
C GLY A 204 1.83 3.88 -7.49
N GLU A 205 2.62 3.87 -8.56
CA GLU A 205 3.35 5.06 -9.04
C GLU A 205 2.46 6.23 -9.50
N LYS A 206 1.22 5.96 -9.94
CA LYS A 206 0.35 7.00 -10.52
C LYS A 206 -0.30 7.91 -9.50
N LEU A 207 -0.54 7.44 -8.27
CA LEU A 207 -1.14 8.32 -7.24
C LEU A 207 -0.19 9.45 -6.85
N THR A 208 1.12 9.20 -6.86
CA THR A 208 2.15 10.21 -6.62
C THR A 208 2.06 11.37 -7.61
N GLU A 209 1.88 11.09 -8.90
CA GLU A 209 1.71 12.14 -9.92
C GLU A 209 0.46 12.99 -9.67
N LEU A 210 -0.68 12.37 -9.38
CA LEU A 210 -1.93 13.08 -9.09
C LEU A 210 -1.78 14.01 -7.87
N LYS A 211 -1.19 13.51 -6.78
CA LYS A 211 -0.92 14.30 -5.58
C LYS A 211 -0.02 15.49 -5.89
N ASN A 212 1.03 15.28 -6.69
CA ASN A 212 1.94 16.35 -7.12
C ASN A 212 1.22 17.43 -7.96
N ILE A 213 0.33 17.02 -8.88
CA ILE A 213 -0.47 17.96 -9.67
C ILE A 213 -1.33 18.83 -8.75
N ILE A 214 -2.04 18.22 -7.80
CA ILE A 214 -2.91 18.93 -6.86
C ILE A 214 -2.08 19.90 -6.00
N LEU A 215 -0.99 19.42 -5.40
CA LEU A 215 -0.14 20.21 -4.49
C LEU A 215 0.55 21.40 -5.18
N GLN A 216 0.96 21.26 -6.44
CA GLN A 216 1.71 22.30 -7.15
C GLN A 216 0.81 23.30 -7.87
N PHE A 217 -0.33 22.85 -8.40
CA PHE A 217 -1.10 23.64 -9.36
C PHE A 217 -2.54 23.95 -8.94
N TYR A 218 -3.08 23.28 -7.93
CA TYR A 218 -4.48 23.49 -7.54
C TYR A 218 -4.61 24.51 -6.40
N THR A 219 -5.38 25.57 -6.65
CA THR A 219 -5.76 26.57 -5.64
C THR A 219 -7.24 26.43 -5.32
N THR A 220 -7.66 26.74 -4.10
CA THR A 220 -9.07 26.58 -3.70
C THR A 220 -9.43 27.53 -2.56
N SER A 221 -10.69 27.97 -2.50
CA SER A 221 -11.23 28.68 -1.33
C SER A 221 -11.62 27.76 -0.17
N GLN A 222 -11.62 26.44 -0.39
CA GLN A 222 -11.95 25.39 0.60
C GLN A 222 -10.78 24.43 0.86
N PRO A 223 -9.62 24.92 1.35
CA PRO A 223 -8.40 24.12 1.46
C PRO A 223 -8.55 22.86 2.31
N ASN A 224 -9.35 22.89 3.38
CA ASN A 224 -9.54 21.72 4.26
C ASN A 224 -10.07 20.49 3.51
N LYS A 225 -11.03 20.68 2.59
CA LYS A 225 -11.57 19.57 1.80
C LYS A 225 -10.52 18.94 0.90
N MET A 226 -9.67 19.77 0.29
CA MET A 226 -8.60 19.27 -0.56
C MET A 226 -7.49 18.59 0.26
N TYR A 227 -7.19 19.08 1.46
CA TYR A 227 -6.28 18.41 2.37
C TYR A 227 -6.81 17.04 2.83
N ASP A 228 -8.10 16.91 3.13
CA ASP A 228 -8.71 15.62 3.46
C ASP A 228 -8.57 14.62 2.29
N VAL A 229 -8.79 15.07 1.06
CA VAL A 229 -8.59 14.28 -0.16
C VAL A 229 -7.14 13.84 -0.32
N LEU A 230 -6.18 14.76 -0.12
CA LEU A 230 -4.75 14.44 -0.20
C LEU A 230 -4.36 13.39 0.84
N VAL A 231 -4.80 13.54 2.09
CA VAL A 231 -4.58 12.54 3.14
C VAL A 231 -5.17 11.18 2.74
N ASP A 232 -6.38 11.16 2.20
CA ASP A 232 -6.98 9.92 1.71
C ASP A 232 -6.18 9.27 0.57
N LEU A 233 -5.61 10.07 -0.36
CA LEU A 233 -4.78 9.59 -1.46
C LEU A 233 -3.43 9.03 -0.96
N TYR A 234 -2.77 9.71 -0.01
CA TYR A 234 -1.54 9.19 0.62
C TYR A 234 -1.81 7.87 1.33
N ASN A 235 -2.86 7.82 2.16
CA ASN A 235 -3.23 6.60 2.86
C ASN A 235 -3.59 5.48 1.89
N ALA A 236 -4.26 5.76 0.77
CA ALA A 236 -4.58 4.72 -0.22
C ALA A 236 -3.35 4.19 -0.95
N GLU A 237 -2.36 5.05 -1.22
CA GLU A 237 -1.10 4.65 -1.86
C GLU A 237 -0.27 3.74 -0.95
N GLU A 238 -0.01 4.14 0.31
CA GLU A 238 0.75 3.34 1.29
C GLU A 238 0.10 1.97 1.54
N ASP A 239 -1.22 1.93 1.47
CA ASP A 239 -2.03 0.75 1.72
C ASP A 239 -2.05 -0.22 0.53
N LEU A 240 -1.97 0.30 -0.69
CA LEU A 240 -1.74 -0.51 -1.90
C LEU A 240 -0.29 -0.99 -1.98
N GLU A 241 0.67 -0.18 -1.57
CA GLU A 241 2.06 -0.60 -1.42
C GLU A 241 2.16 -1.77 -0.42
N SER A 242 1.52 -1.65 0.75
CA SER A 242 1.45 -2.73 1.73
C SER A 242 0.81 -4.01 1.17
N HIS A 243 -0.22 -3.88 0.32
CA HIS A 243 -0.83 -5.01 -0.38
C HIS A 243 0.17 -5.69 -1.34
N SER A 244 0.84 -4.92 -2.20
CA SER A 244 1.88 -5.43 -3.10
C SER A 244 3.04 -6.07 -2.34
N GLU A 245 3.43 -5.51 -1.20
CA GLU A 245 4.49 -6.07 -0.35
C GLU A 245 4.11 -7.43 0.24
N ILE A 246 2.84 -7.63 0.64
CA ILE A 246 2.32 -8.94 1.07
C ILE A 246 2.37 -9.93 -0.09
N GLU A 247 2.02 -9.51 -1.30
CA GLU A 247 2.09 -10.39 -2.47
C GLU A 247 3.53 -10.80 -2.80
N ASN A 248 4.43 -9.83 -2.88
CA ASN A 248 5.83 -9.99 -3.27
C ASN A 248 6.63 -10.80 -2.25
N HIS A 249 6.41 -10.55 -0.96
CA HIS A 249 7.25 -11.09 0.09
C HIS A 249 6.60 -12.28 0.82
N ILE A 250 5.26 -12.39 0.83
CA ILE A 250 4.55 -13.50 1.50
C ILE A 250 3.95 -14.46 0.49
N LEU A 251 3.01 -14.01 -0.34
CA LEU A 251 2.22 -14.92 -1.19
C LEU A 251 3.08 -15.62 -2.23
N ILE A 252 3.85 -14.85 -3.02
CA ILE A 252 4.67 -15.39 -4.10
C ILE A 252 5.68 -16.42 -3.60
N PRO A 253 6.51 -16.13 -2.56
CA PRO A 253 7.48 -17.09 -2.04
C PRO A 253 6.81 -18.35 -1.45
N LEU A 254 5.70 -18.18 -0.73
CA LEU A 254 4.94 -19.30 -0.15
C LEU A 254 4.44 -20.26 -1.22
N ILE A 255 3.87 -19.73 -2.31
CA ILE A 255 3.36 -20.55 -3.42
C ILE A 255 4.50 -21.21 -4.20
N ALA A 256 5.60 -20.49 -4.45
CA ALA A 256 6.76 -21.06 -5.12
C ALA A 256 7.32 -22.29 -4.37
N GLN A 257 7.38 -22.23 -3.04
CA GLN A 257 7.81 -23.37 -2.22
C GLN A 257 6.84 -24.56 -2.33
N LYS A 258 5.53 -24.30 -2.38
CA LYS A 258 4.52 -25.35 -2.57
C LYS A 258 4.59 -26.00 -3.94
N GLU A 259 4.85 -25.25 -5.00
CA GLU A 259 5.10 -25.81 -6.33
C GLU A 259 6.30 -26.75 -6.33
N ILE A 260 7.44 -26.33 -5.76
CA ILE A 260 8.65 -27.16 -5.66
C ILE A 260 8.36 -28.46 -4.88
N THR A 261 7.63 -28.35 -3.77
CA THR A 261 7.28 -29.51 -2.93
C THR A 261 6.41 -30.51 -3.68
N ARG A 262 5.40 -30.03 -4.42
CA ARG A 262 4.51 -30.86 -5.24
C ARG A 262 5.30 -31.59 -6.32
N ASP A 263 6.14 -30.87 -7.06
CA ASP A 263 6.92 -31.43 -8.16
C ASP A 263 7.92 -32.50 -7.67
N ASN A 264 8.48 -32.33 -6.46
CA ASN A 264 9.32 -33.35 -5.81
C ASN A 264 8.55 -34.60 -5.36
N THR A 265 7.28 -34.47 -4.97
CA THR A 265 6.42 -35.62 -4.59
C THR A 265 5.84 -36.38 -5.78
N MET A 266 5.88 -35.81 -6.99
CA MET A 266 5.40 -36.46 -8.22
C MET A 266 6.51 -37.19 -8.99
N GLN A 267 7.77 -37.08 -8.55
CA GLN A 267 8.94 -37.83 -9.07
C GLN A 267 9.17 -39.10 -8.25
#